data_AF-A0A521IIM0-F1
#
_entry.id   AF-A0A521IIM0-F1
#
_cell.length_a   1.000
_cell.length_b   1.000
_cell.length_c   1.000
_cell.angle_alpha   90.00
_cell.angle_beta   90.00
_cell.angle_gamma   90.00
#
_symmetry.space_group_name_H-M   'P 1'
#
loop_
_entity.id
_entity.type
_entity.pdbx_description
1 polymer ?
#
loop_
_entity_poly.entity_id
_entity_poly.type
_entity_poly.pdbx_seq_one_letter_code
_entity_poly.pdbx_strand_id
1 'polypeptide(L)'
;MLHERRLLAFSSRVHTYTLFLYLFFFLLYVLGGFFLVDTSFETLLSFLLKLVGYSSIIFGVWVLAFSLVVWFFDKVFPFSPIFFTILRIGAVILMATIIEIINTLVHRGLSIQWGG
;
A
#
# COMPACT_ATOMS: atom_id res chain seq x y z
N MET A 1 -18.84 15.92 -15.88
CA MET A 1 -18.80 16.71 -14.62
C MET A 1 -19.36 15.99 -13.38
N LEU A 2 -20.68 15.86 -13.16
CA LEU A 2 -21.23 15.25 -11.91
C LEU A 2 -20.96 13.74 -11.78
N HIS A 3 -20.85 13.03 -12.90
CA HIS A 3 -20.58 11.58 -12.94
C HIS A 3 -19.08 11.26 -12.74
N GLU A 4 -18.17 12.01 -13.36
CA GLU A 4 -16.72 11.83 -13.23
C GLU A 4 -16.22 12.18 -11.82
N ARG A 5 -16.76 13.23 -11.20
CA ARG A 5 -16.49 13.54 -9.78
C ARG A 5 -16.94 12.41 -8.86
N ARG A 6 -18.04 11.72 -9.19
CA ARG A 6 -18.55 10.57 -8.44
C ARG A 6 -17.66 9.34 -8.60
N LEU A 7 -17.15 9.09 -9.81
CA LEU A 7 -16.19 8.03 -10.08
C LEU A 7 -14.86 8.26 -9.35
N LEU A 8 -14.34 9.49 -9.33
CA LEU A 8 -13.15 9.85 -8.55
C LEU A 8 -13.37 9.64 -7.04
N ALA A 9 -14.52 10.07 -6.51
CA ALA A 9 -14.86 9.89 -5.11
C ALA A 9 -15.07 8.40 -4.74
N PHE A 10 -15.59 7.59 -5.67
CA PHE A 10 -15.71 6.14 -5.48
C PHE A 10 -14.33 5.48 -5.50
N SER A 11 -13.49 5.79 -6.49
CA SER A 11 -12.13 5.25 -6.61
C SER A 11 -11.27 5.62 -5.39
N SER A 12 -11.37 6.85 -4.88
CA SER A 12 -10.67 7.28 -3.66
C SER A 12 -11.14 6.52 -2.41
N ARG A 13 -12.44 6.19 -2.30
CA ARG A 13 -12.96 5.36 -1.19
C ARG A 13 -12.44 3.94 -1.28
N VAL A 14 -12.49 3.32 -2.47
CA VAL A 14 -11.92 1.99 -2.70
C VAL A 14 -10.44 1.96 -2.31
N HIS A 15 -9.65 2.96 -2.74
CA HIS A 15 -8.24 3.05 -2.38
C HIS A 15 -8.03 3.18 -0.86
N THR A 16 -8.89 3.94 -0.18
CA THR A 16 -8.86 4.04 1.28
C THR A 16 -9.15 2.69 1.96
N TYR A 17 -10.13 1.92 1.48
CA TYR A 17 -10.42 0.60 2.02
C TYR A 17 -9.27 -0.38 1.78
N THR A 18 -8.61 -0.33 0.61
CA THR A 18 -7.43 -1.17 0.37
C THR A 18 -6.28 -0.85 1.32
N LEU A 19 -6.10 0.43 1.70
CA LEU A 19 -5.10 0.82 2.69
C LEU A 19 -5.44 0.29 4.08
N PHE A 20 -6.70 0.40 4.52
CA PHE A 20 -7.11 -0.18 5.81
C PHE A 20 -6.96 -1.70 5.85
N LEU A 21 -7.26 -2.37 4.74
CA LEU A 21 -7.05 -3.82 4.62
C LEU A 21 -5.55 -4.17 4.70
N TYR A 22 -4.71 -3.39 4.03
CA TYR A 22 -3.26 -3.55 4.11
C TYR A 22 -2.74 -3.33 5.55
N LEU A 23 -3.21 -2.26 6.20
CA LEU A 23 -2.89 -1.96 7.60
C LEU A 23 -3.30 -3.11 8.53
N PHE A 24 -4.48 -3.69 8.32
CA PHE A 24 -4.95 -4.84 9.10
C PHE A 24 -4.00 -6.05 8.95
N PHE A 25 -3.62 -6.41 7.72
CA PHE A 25 -2.67 -7.51 7.51
C PHE A 25 -1.26 -7.19 8.03
N PHE A 26 -0.83 -5.92 7.95
CA PHE A 26 0.43 -5.46 8.54
C PHE A 26 0.42 -5.64 10.06
N LEU A 27 -0.66 -5.23 10.75
CA LEU A 27 -0.80 -5.45 12.19
C LEU A 27 -0.79 -6.94 12.53
N LEU A 28 -1.52 -7.76 11.77
CA LEU A 28 -1.50 -9.22 11.95
C LEU A 28 -0.09 -9.80 11.77
N TYR A 29 0.70 -9.27 10.83
CA TYR A 29 2.08 -9.72 10.62
C TYR A 29 2.98 -9.37 11.80
N VAL A 30 2.88 -8.13 12.30
CA VAL A 30 3.62 -7.70 13.50
C VAL A 30 3.19 -8.53 14.72
N LEU A 31 1.90 -8.78 14.89
CA LEU A 31 1.38 -9.62 15.98
C LEU A 31 1.85 -11.07 15.84
N GLY A 32 1.82 -11.61 14.63
CA GLY A 32 2.28 -12.96 14.32
C GLY A 32 3.73 -13.20 14.71
N GLY A 33 4.59 -12.17 14.59
CA GLY A 33 5.98 -12.24 15.05
C GLY A 33 6.17 -12.44 16.57
N PHE A 34 5.14 -12.19 17.40
CA PHE A 34 5.19 -12.43 18.85
C PHE A 34 4.71 -13.83 19.26
N PHE A 35 3.98 -14.52 18.39
CA PHE A 35 3.40 -15.83 18.69
C PHE A 35 4.12 -16.92 17.89
N LEU A 36 4.15 -18.16 18.40
CA LEU A 36 4.59 -19.33 17.63
C LEU A 36 3.47 -19.71 16.66
N VAL A 37 3.49 -19.09 15.48
CA VAL A 37 2.50 -19.29 14.43
C VAL A 37 2.98 -20.34 13.42
N ASP A 38 2.05 -21.10 12.84
CA ASP A 38 2.35 -22.10 11.81
C ASP A 38 2.93 -21.43 10.55
N THR A 39 3.95 -22.05 9.94
CA THR A 39 4.60 -21.57 8.72
C THR A 39 3.62 -21.44 7.54
N SER A 40 2.56 -22.26 7.53
CA SER A 40 1.48 -22.18 6.54
C SER A 40 0.68 -20.88 6.65
N PHE A 41 0.53 -20.34 7.86
CA PHE A 41 -0.16 -19.07 8.09
C PHE A 41 0.75 -17.89 7.74
N GLU A 42 2.04 -17.93 8.09
CA GLU A 42 3.00 -16.86 7.75
C GLU A 42 3.15 -16.67 6.23
N THR A 43 3.20 -17.78 5.49
CA THR A 43 3.28 -17.77 4.02
C THR A 43 2.00 -17.19 3.40
N LEU A 44 0.83 -17.60 3.89
CA LEU A 44 -0.46 -17.06 3.45
C LEU A 44 -0.56 -15.55 3.74
N LEU A 45 -0.17 -15.12 4.95
CA LEU A 45 -0.20 -13.72 5.36
C LEU A 45 0.76 -12.87 4.52
N SER A 46 1.96 -13.36 4.26
CA SER A 46 2.93 -12.70 3.37
C SER A 46 2.42 -12.60 1.93
N PHE A 47 1.74 -13.63 1.43
CA PHE A 47 1.10 -13.60 0.12
C PHE A 47 -0.01 -12.55 0.08
N LEU A 48 -0.89 -12.50 1.08
CA LEU A 48 -1.97 -11.51 1.17
C LEU A 48 -1.43 -10.08 1.27
N LEU A 49 -0.38 -9.85 2.08
CA LEU A 49 0.29 -8.55 2.16
C LEU A 49 0.83 -8.11 0.80
N LYS A 50 1.52 -9.00 0.07
CA LYS A 50 2.01 -8.69 -1.27
C LYS A 50 0.86 -8.39 -2.24
N LEU A 51 -0.17 -9.24 -2.26
CA LEU A 51 -1.32 -9.10 -3.16
C LEU A 51 -2.07 -7.77 -2.93
N VAL A 52 -2.37 -7.44 -1.67
CA VAL A 52 -3.06 -6.20 -1.32
C VAL A 52 -2.16 -4.98 -1.56
N GLY A 53 -0.86 -5.09 -1.28
CA GLY A 53 0.13 -4.05 -1.57
C GLY A 53 0.19 -3.71 -3.06
N TYR A 54 0.37 -4.72 -3.92
CA TYR A 54 0.35 -4.52 -5.38
C TYR A 54 -0.97 -3.96 -5.88
N SER A 55 -2.10 -4.49 -5.39
CA SER A 55 -3.43 -3.98 -5.74
C SER A 55 -3.58 -2.49 -5.37
N SER A 56 -3.17 -2.09 -4.17
CA SER A 56 -3.24 -0.70 -3.72
C SER A 56 -2.37 0.24 -4.56
N ILE A 57 -1.18 -0.21 -4.98
CA ILE A 57 -0.29 0.55 -5.87
C ILE A 57 -0.92 0.70 -7.25
N ILE A 58 -1.43 -0.38 -7.85
CA ILE A 58 -2.08 -0.35 -9.17
C ILE A 58 -3.28 0.59 -9.14
N PHE A 59 -4.12 0.52 -8.10
CA PHE A 59 -5.23 1.46 -7.91
C PHE A 59 -4.75 2.90 -7.77
N GLY A 60 -3.68 3.14 -7.03
CA GLY A 60 -3.10 4.47 -6.88
C GLY A 60 -2.61 5.07 -8.21
N VAL A 61 -1.89 4.27 -9.01
CA VAL A 61 -1.46 4.66 -10.37
C VAL A 61 -2.67 4.97 -11.25
N TRP A 62 -3.73 4.18 -11.16
CA TRP A 62 -4.96 4.39 -11.89
C TRP A 62 -5.64 5.71 -11.53
N VAL A 63 -5.73 6.05 -10.24
CA VAL A 63 -6.28 7.34 -9.75
C VAL A 63 -5.44 8.53 -10.24
N LEU A 64 -4.11 8.39 -10.25
CA LEU A 64 -3.22 9.42 -10.79
C LEU A 64 -3.42 9.62 -12.30
N ALA A 65 -3.54 8.54 -13.06
CA ALA A 65 -3.85 8.61 -14.50
C ALA A 65 -5.19 9.30 -14.76
N PHE A 66 -6.25 8.96 -14.02
CA PHE A 66 -7.55 9.65 -14.11
C PHE A 66 -7.45 11.14 -13.75
N SER A 67 -6.65 11.48 -12.75
CA SER A 67 -6.44 12.87 -12.34
C SER A 67 -5.74 13.69 -13.44
N LEU A 68 -4.78 13.09 -14.16
CA LEU A 68 -4.11 13.71 -15.31
C LEU A 68 -5.08 13.91 -16.49
N VAL A 69 -5.92 12.91 -16.77
CA VAL A 69 -6.95 13.02 -17.82
C VAL A 69 -7.89 14.19 -17.51
N VAL A 70 -8.41 14.26 -16.28
CA VAL A 70 -9.29 15.36 -15.87
C VAL A 70 -8.59 16.72 -15.96
N TRP A 71 -7.30 16.80 -15.61
CA TRP A 71 -6.53 18.03 -15.78
C TRP A 71 -6.43 18.48 -17.25
N PHE A 72 -6.27 17.54 -18.18
CA PHE A 72 -6.20 17.83 -19.62
C PHE A 72 -7.53 18.40 -20.17
N PHE A 73 -8.67 17.91 -19.67
CA PHE A 73 -10.00 18.35 -20.11
C PHE A 73 -10.51 19.61 -19.39
N ASP A 74 -10.41 19.68 -18.06
CA ASP A 74 -10.97 20.77 -17.25
C ASP A 74 -10.00 21.94 -17.03
N LYS A 75 -8.70 21.79 -17.37
CA LYS A 75 -7.59 22.75 -17.11
C LYS A 75 -7.40 23.19 -15.65
N VAL A 76 -8.21 22.68 -14.73
CA VAL A 76 -8.08 22.89 -13.28
C VAL A 76 -7.25 21.75 -12.70
N PHE A 77 -6.14 22.07 -12.04
CA PHE A 77 -5.23 21.08 -11.49
C PHE A 77 -5.82 20.42 -10.22
N PRO A 78 -6.08 19.10 -10.20
CA PRO A 78 -6.65 18.41 -9.05
C PRO A 78 -5.56 18.08 -8.01
N PHE A 79 -5.02 19.11 -7.34
CA PHE A 79 -3.92 18.97 -6.38
C PHE A 79 -4.26 18.04 -5.20
N SER A 80 -5.43 18.23 -4.59
CA SER A 80 -5.86 17.46 -3.41
C SER A 80 -5.95 15.93 -3.68
N PRO A 81 -6.67 15.46 -4.73
CA PRO A 81 -6.72 14.03 -5.07
C PRO A 81 -5.35 13.40 -5.34
N ILE A 82 -4.48 14.13 -6.04
CA ILE A 82 -3.12 13.65 -6.38
C ILE A 82 -2.29 13.51 -5.10
N PHE A 83 -2.27 14.55 -4.26
CA PHE A 83 -1.51 14.57 -3.02
C PHE A 83 -1.92 13.43 -2.08
N PHE A 84 -3.22 13.24 -1.84
CA PHE A 84 -3.71 12.15 -0.99
C PHE A 84 -3.38 10.77 -1.56
N THR A 85 -3.44 10.59 -2.87
CA THR A 85 -3.07 9.32 -3.52
C THR A 85 -1.59 9.01 -3.33
N ILE A 86 -0.71 9.99 -3.53
CA ILE A 86 0.74 9.84 -3.31
C ILE A 86 1.04 9.49 -1.85
N LEU A 87 0.41 10.19 -0.90
CA LEU A 87 0.61 9.95 0.53
C LEU A 87 0.19 8.52 0.93
N ARG A 88 -0.91 8.00 0.36
CA ARG A 88 -1.37 6.63 0.60
C ARG A 88 -0.43 5.57 0.01
N ILE A 89 0.04 5.77 -1.23
CA ILE A 89 1.04 4.89 -1.83
C ILE A 89 2.32 4.90 -0.99
N GLY A 90 2.77 6.08 -0.55
CA GLY A 90 3.92 6.23 0.34
C GLY A 90 3.75 5.46 1.65
N ALA A 91 2.56 5.49 2.26
CA ALA A 91 2.27 4.73 3.46
C ALA A 91 2.38 3.21 3.24
N VAL A 92 1.85 2.69 2.13
CA VAL A 92 1.98 1.26 1.77
C VAL A 92 3.44 0.87 1.54
N ILE A 93 4.21 1.71 0.83
CA ILE A 93 5.64 1.47 0.60
C ILE A 93 6.44 1.47 1.91
N LEU A 94 6.13 2.41 2.82
CA LEU A 94 6.78 2.50 4.13
C LEU A 94 6.49 1.25 4.97
N MET A 95 5.25 0.77 5.01
CA MET A 95 4.92 -0.46 5.73
C MET A 95 5.54 -1.69 5.07
N ALA A 96 5.58 -1.76 3.74
CA ALA A 96 6.24 -2.85 3.01
C ALA A 96 7.74 -2.91 3.30
N THR A 97 8.41 -1.75 3.36
CA THR A 97 9.82 -1.68 3.73
C THR A 97 10.07 -2.09 5.17
N ILE A 98 9.19 -1.73 6.12
CA ILE A 98 9.25 -2.24 7.50
C ILE A 98 9.15 -3.77 7.52
N ILE A 99 8.20 -4.36 6.78
CA ILE A 99 8.07 -5.82 6.68
C ILE A 99 9.37 -6.44 6.17
N GLU A 100 9.96 -5.88 5.11
CA GLU A 100 11.19 -6.43 4.53
C GLU A 100 12.38 -6.33 5.49
N ILE A 101 12.47 -5.23 6.25
CA ILE A 101 13.48 -5.07 7.32
C ILE A 101 13.28 -6.14 8.40
N ILE A 102 12.05 -6.33 8.88
CA ILE A 102 11.73 -7.37 9.88
C ILE A 102 12.09 -8.75 9.33
N ASN A 103 11.69 -9.05 8.11
CA ASN A 103 11.91 -10.35 7.49
C ASN A 103 13.42 -10.64 7.32
N THR A 104 14.19 -9.63 6.90
CA THR A 104 15.65 -9.68 6.84
C THR A 104 16.26 -9.93 8.22
N LEU A 105 15.78 -9.20 9.24
CA LEU A 105 16.26 -9.32 10.62
C LEU A 105 15.98 -10.71 11.23
N VAL A 106 14.81 -11.28 10.94
CA VAL A 106 14.37 -12.59 11.44
C VAL A 106 15.07 -13.74 10.72
N HIS A 107 15.17 -13.71 9.38
CA HIS A 107 15.69 -14.84 8.60
C HIS A 107 17.20 -14.80 8.38
N ARG A 108 17.82 -13.61 8.28
CA ARG A 108 19.27 -13.49 8.08
C ARG A 108 20.02 -13.17 9.38
N GLY A 109 19.30 -12.95 10.48
CA GLY A 109 19.85 -12.33 11.68
C GLY A 109 20.32 -10.91 11.40
N LEU A 110 20.62 -10.13 12.45
CA LEU A 110 21.39 -8.88 12.33
C LEU A 110 22.83 -9.21 11.89
N SER A 111 23.03 -9.67 10.66
CA SER A 111 24.33 -9.55 10.01
C SER A 111 24.43 -8.13 9.48
N ILE A 112 24.82 -7.24 10.39
CA ILE A 112 25.42 -5.99 10.00
C ILE A 112 26.75 -6.37 9.34
N GLN A 113 26.74 -6.59 8.03
CA GLN A 113 27.97 -6.57 7.23
C GLN A 113 28.44 -5.11 7.19
N TRP A 114 29.16 -4.70 8.23
CA TRP A 114 30.17 -3.68 8.09
C TRP A 114 31.33 -4.28 7.30
N GLY A 115 31.52 -3.79 6.07
CA GLY A 115 32.81 -3.89 5.37
C GLY A 115 32.92 -5.02 4.34
N GLY A 116 33.28 -4.62 3.12
CA GLY A 116 33.67 -5.47 2.00
C GLY A 116 33.36 -4.82 0.66
#